data_AF-A0A238KV81-F1
#
_entry.id   AF-A0A238KV81-F1
#
_cell.length_a   1.000
_cell.length_b   1.000
_cell.length_c   1.000
_cell.angle_alpha   90.00
_cell.angle_beta   90.00
_cell.angle_gamma   90.00
#
_symmetry.space_group_name_H-M   'P 1'
#
loop_
_entity.id
_entity.type
_entity.pdbx_description
1 polymer ?
#
loop_
_entity_poly.entity_id
_entity_poly.type
_entity_poly.pdbx_seq_one_letter_code
_entity_poly.pdbx_strand_id
1 'polypeptide(L)'
;MPLPGAFCWTRFGAEAGQDFEAILARKEQERRQNGGVFLWGIGNNVAPSLPSLFERVRRPMLAFSPIKSRAQAHDESPDQIAVWTRATGANGEPFQIPSGSMVMSRYTPGKTRHYALVCQSQQPLRSLASPEWVSIGALRNVKTGNPVGSSQVTAVVSIDPAREESGAIYPIAFHCELAAPYVLKLEAPLVISDVAMAEREWSKYRASKWAEAPQQLRLAV
;
A
#
# COMPACT_ATOMS: atom_id res chain seq x y z
N MET A 1 6.06 -15.67 9.57
CA MET A 1 7.01 -16.12 8.53
C MET A 1 8.15 -15.14 8.64
N PRO A 2 9.41 -15.58 8.84
CA PRO A 2 10.51 -14.64 9.03
C PRO A 2 10.65 -13.72 7.82
N LEU A 3 11.06 -12.47 8.07
CA LEU A 3 11.37 -11.50 7.03
C LEU A 3 12.40 -12.09 6.06
N PRO A 4 12.13 -12.08 4.74
CA PRO A 4 13.10 -12.53 3.75
C PRO A 4 14.23 -11.49 3.60
N GLY A 5 15.37 -11.92 3.05
CA GLY A 5 16.50 -11.02 2.78
C GLY A 5 16.22 -9.90 1.76
N ALA A 6 15.09 -9.97 1.03
CA ALA A 6 14.57 -8.89 0.20
C ALA A 6 13.03 -8.87 0.21
N PHE A 7 12.44 -7.68 0.35
CA PHE A 7 10.98 -7.47 0.47
C PHE A 7 10.59 -6.05 0.07
N CYS A 8 9.29 -5.79 -0.11
CA CYS A 8 8.77 -4.44 -0.14
C CYS A 8 8.51 -3.99 1.30
N TRP A 9 9.07 -2.85 1.67
CA TRP A 9 8.87 -2.25 2.99
C TRP A 9 8.06 -0.97 2.84
N THR A 10 7.04 -0.80 3.67
CA THR A 10 6.31 0.45 3.76
C THR A 10 6.17 0.89 5.20
N ARG A 11 6.33 2.19 5.41
CA ARG A 11 5.90 2.84 6.63
C ARG A 11 4.46 3.30 6.50
N PHE A 12 3.71 3.30 7.59
CA PHE A 12 2.35 3.81 7.65
C PHE A 12 2.17 4.72 8.86
N GLY A 13 1.42 5.80 8.71
CA GLY A 13 1.04 6.70 9.80
C GLY A 13 -0.46 6.67 10.03
N ALA A 14 -0.94 7.49 10.97
CA ALA A 14 -2.36 7.82 11.03
C ALA A 14 -2.77 8.46 9.70
N GLU A 15 -3.81 7.94 9.05
CA GLU A 15 -4.39 8.49 7.82
C GLU A 15 -5.70 9.19 8.20
N ALA A 16 -5.84 10.49 7.89
CA ALA A 16 -7.08 11.24 8.12
C ALA A 16 -7.59 11.16 9.59
N GLY A 17 -6.67 11.16 10.56
CA GLY A 17 -6.99 11.09 12.00
C GLY A 17 -7.40 9.70 12.50
N GLN A 18 -7.35 8.66 11.66
CA GLN A 18 -7.65 7.28 12.07
C GLN A 18 -6.44 6.59 12.72
N ASP A 19 -6.70 5.88 13.82
CA ASP A 19 -5.77 4.92 14.44
C ASP A 19 -5.41 3.80 13.43
N PHE A 20 -4.19 3.29 13.54
CA PHE A 20 -3.73 2.07 12.87
C PHE A 20 -4.75 0.92 12.92
N GLU A 21 -5.38 0.66 14.06
CA GLU A 21 -6.36 -0.43 14.19
C GLU A 21 -7.60 -0.19 13.30
N ALA A 22 -8.00 1.06 13.10
CA ALA A 22 -9.09 1.41 12.19
C ALA A 22 -8.68 1.21 10.72
N ILE A 23 -7.45 1.60 10.36
CA ILE A 23 -6.88 1.34 9.03
C ILE A 23 -6.83 -0.17 8.77
N LEU A 24 -6.33 -0.94 9.73
CA LEU A 24 -6.20 -2.39 9.62
C LEU A 24 -7.56 -3.08 9.51
N ALA A 25 -8.54 -2.66 10.32
CA ALA A 25 -9.92 -3.17 10.25
C ALA A 25 -10.57 -2.88 8.90
N ARG A 26 -10.37 -1.68 8.34
CA ARG A 26 -10.83 -1.35 6.99
C ARG A 26 -10.18 -2.24 5.95
N LYS A 27 -8.86 -2.43 6.00
CA LYS A 27 -8.14 -3.32 5.06
C LYS A 27 -8.52 -4.79 5.21
N GLU A 28 -8.81 -5.26 6.41
CA GLU A 28 -9.36 -6.59 6.64
C GLU A 28 -10.76 -6.74 6.01
N GLN A 29 -11.59 -5.69 6.06
CA GLN A 29 -12.88 -5.69 5.38
C GLN A 29 -12.72 -5.74 3.86
N GLU A 30 -11.79 -4.96 3.28
CA GLU A 30 -11.46 -5.06 1.84
C GLU A 30 -11.03 -6.50 1.50
N ARG A 31 -10.09 -7.05 2.27
CA ARG A 31 -9.57 -8.41 2.10
C ARG A 31 -10.68 -9.45 2.08
N ARG A 32 -11.63 -9.38 3.02
CA ARG A 32 -12.77 -10.31 3.10
C ARG A 32 -13.70 -10.19 1.89
N GLN A 33 -14.01 -8.97 1.46
CA GLN A 33 -14.92 -8.71 0.34
C GLN A 33 -14.33 -9.12 -1.00
N ASN A 34 -13.01 -9.08 -1.14
CA ASN A 34 -12.31 -9.36 -2.39
C ASN A 34 -11.58 -10.72 -2.40
N GLY A 35 -12.00 -11.68 -1.56
CA GLY A 35 -11.47 -13.04 -1.59
C GLY A 35 -9.98 -13.17 -1.22
N GLY A 36 -9.48 -12.31 -0.33
CA GLY A 36 -8.08 -12.31 0.13
C GLY A 36 -7.26 -11.10 -0.33
N VAL A 37 -7.81 -10.23 -1.19
CA VAL A 37 -7.08 -9.10 -1.80
C VAL A 37 -7.48 -7.75 -1.21
N PHE A 38 -6.51 -6.87 -1.01
CA PHE A 38 -6.76 -5.47 -0.64
C PHE A 38 -5.74 -4.55 -1.32
N LEU A 39 -6.07 -3.27 -1.43
CA LEU A 39 -5.18 -2.28 -2.05
C LEU A 39 -4.55 -1.39 -0.99
N TRP A 40 -3.26 -1.11 -1.12
CA TRP A 40 -2.54 -0.20 -0.23
C TRP A 40 -1.99 1.00 -1.00
N GLY A 41 -2.48 2.21 -0.70
CA GLY A 41 -2.04 3.43 -1.39
C GLY A 41 -0.60 3.80 -1.04
N ILE A 42 0.21 4.20 -2.03
CA ILE A 42 1.61 4.59 -1.83
C ILE A 42 1.96 5.87 -2.60
N GLY A 43 2.78 6.72 -1.99
CA GLY A 43 3.12 8.05 -2.52
C GLY A 43 4.04 8.04 -3.74
N ASN A 44 4.77 6.94 -3.99
CA ASN A 44 5.82 6.84 -4.98
C ASN A 44 5.68 5.59 -5.86
N ASN A 45 6.30 5.62 -7.04
CA ASN A 45 6.33 4.48 -7.94
C ASN A 45 7.45 3.49 -7.54
N VAL A 46 7.07 2.27 -7.16
CA VAL A 46 8.02 1.18 -6.87
C VAL A 46 8.16 0.16 -8.00
N ALA A 47 7.35 0.27 -9.06
CA ALA A 47 7.37 -0.64 -10.21
C ALA A 47 8.78 -0.87 -10.79
N PRO A 48 9.64 0.16 -10.94
CA PRO A 48 10.96 -0.02 -11.51
C PRO A 48 11.91 -0.92 -10.70
N SER A 49 11.59 -1.22 -9.44
CA SER A 49 12.40 -2.04 -8.53
C SER A 49 11.86 -3.46 -8.35
N LEU A 50 10.63 -3.74 -8.83
CA LEU A 50 10.00 -5.07 -8.69
C LEU A 50 10.75 -6.20 -9.42
N PRO A 51 11.30 -6.02 -10.65
CA PRO A 51 12.08 -7.08 -11.29
C PRO A 51 13.24 -7.59 -10.43
N SER A 52 14.00 -6.67 -9.82
CA SER A 52 15.11 -7.02 -8.92
C SER A 52 14.66 -7.71 -7.62
N LEU A 53 13.40 -7.54 -7.20
CA LEU A 53 12.82 -8.30 -6.10
C LEU A 53 12.49 -9.72 -6.54
N PHE A 54 11.86 -9.89 -7.70
CA PHE A 54 11.45 -11.18 -8.22
C PHE A 54 12.62 -12.11 -8.57
N GLU A 55 13.79 -11.54 -8.88
CA GLU A 55 15.05 -12.30 -9.02
C GLU A 55 15.50 -12.96 -7.70
N ARG A 56 15.09 -12.42 -6.55
CA ARG A 56 15.57 -12.85 -5.22
C ARG A 56 14.55 -13.64 -4.44
N VAL A 57 13.25 -13.38 -4.65
CA VAL A 57 12.17 -14.03 -3.91
C VAL A 57 11.05 -14.47 -4.85
N ARG A 58 10.56 -15.70 -4.64
CA ARG A 58 9.40 -16.23 -5.40
C ARG A 58 8.06 -15.68 -4.91
N ARG A 59 7.97 -15.38 -3.61
CA ARG A 59 6.77 -14.85 -2.95
C ARG A 59 7.11 -13.49 -2.37
N PRO A 60 6.87 -12.39 -3.10
CA PRO A 60 7.27 -11.06 -2.67
C PRO A 60 6.46 -10.63 -1.45
N MET A 61 7.13 -10.44 -0.32
CA MET A 61 6.52 -9.96 0.91
C MET A 61 6.40 -8.43 0.91
N LEU A 62 5.31 -7.90 1.47
CA LEU A 62 5.16 -6.52 1.89
C LEU A 62 5.12 -6.45 3.42
N ALA A 63 6.08 -5.75 4.01
CA ALA A 63 6.19 -5.55 5.46
C ALA A 63 5.81 -4.12 5.84
N PHE A 64 5.01 -3.97 6.90
CA PHE A 64 4.45 -2.70 7.34
C PHE A 64 5.04 -2.29 8.67
N SER A 65 5.61 -1.09 8.73
CA SER A 65 6.12 -0.49 9.98
C SER A 65 5.41 0.81 10.32
N PRO A 66 5.12 1.08 11.60
CA PRO A 66 4.55 2.37 11.98
C PRO A 66 5.58 3.50 11.78
N ILE A 67 5.11 4.65 11.32
CA ILE A 67 5.87 5.90 11.35
C ILE A 67 6.03 6.31 12.83
N LYS A 68 7.27 6.58 13.24
CA LYS A 68 7.60 6.98 14.63
C LYS A 68 7.24 8.43 14.95
N SER A 69 7.18 9.29 13.94
CA SER A 69 6.85 10.70 14.12
C SER A 69 5.34 10.91 14.20
N ARG A 70 4.92 11.91 14.95
CA ARG A 70 3.53 12.39 14.95
C ARG A 70 3.10 12.74 13.52
N ALA A 71 1.87 12.40 13.16
CA ALA A 71 1.29 12.81 11.89
C ALA A 71 1.32 14.35 11.80
N GLN A 72 1.63 14.89 10.62
CA GLN A 72 1.56 16.34 10.43
C GLN A 72 0.08 16.74 10.41
N ALA A 73 -0.26 17.94 10.86
CA ALA A 73 -1.67 18.36 10.98
C ALA A 73 -2.46 18.21 9.65
N HIS A 74 -1.78 18.37 8.51
CA HIS A 74 -2.38 18.20 7.19
C HIS A 74 -2.53 16.73 6.73
N ASP A 75 -1.91 15.78 7.43
CA ASP A 75 -2.14 14.34 7.25
C ASP A 75 -3.33 13.86 8.10
N GLU A 76 -3.59 14.53 9.24
CA GLU A 76 -4.74 14.26 10.11
C GLU A 76 -6.04 14.84 9.56
N SER A 77 -6.01 16.06 9.02
CA SER A 77 -7.16 16.74 8.43
C SER A 77 -6.79 17.40 7.09
N PRO A 78 -6.69 16.63 6.00
CA PRO A 78 -6.38 17.21 4.69
C PRO A 78 -7.56 18.07 4.20
N ASP A 79 -7.26 19.25 3.65
CA ASP A 79 -8.28 20.16 3.08
C ASP A 79 -9.12 19.48 1.98
N GLN A 80 -8.48 18.57 1.23
CA GLN A 80 -9.10 17.81 0.15
C GLN A 80 -8.49 16.42 0.05
N ILE A 81 -9.34 15.45 -0.26
CA ILE A 81 -9.01 14.04 -0.45
C ILE A 81 -9.24 13.68 -1.92
N ALA A 82 -8.35 12.87 -2.49
CA ALA A 82 -8.54 12.26 -3.78
C ALA A 82 -8.98 10.80 -3.60
N VAL A 83 -10.15 10.46 -4.14
CA VAL A 83 -10.58 9.07 -4.34
C VAL A 83 -10.20 8.67 -5.76
N TRP A 84 -9.37 7.65 -5.89
CA TRP A 84 -8.85 7.23 -7.19
C TRP A 84 -9.79 6.23 -7.85
N THR A 85 -10.27 6.55 -9.04
CA THR A 85 -11.35 5.78 -9.70
C THR A 85 -10.87 4.92 -10.86
N ARG A 86 -9.66 5.14 -11.37
CA ARG A 86 -9.07 4.34 -12.45
C ARG A 86 -7.74 3.78 -12.01
N ALA A 87 -7.48 2.52 -12.36
CA ALA A 87 -6.21 1.86 -12.13
C ALA A 87 -5.69 1.23 -13.42
N THR A 88 -4.37 1.24 -13.57
CA THR A 88 -3.64 0.51 -14.62
C THR A 88 -2.49 -0.25 -14.00
N GLY A 89 -2.21 -1.45 -14.51
CA GLY A 89 -1.04 -2.24 -14.11
C GLY A 89 0.26 -1.61 -14.61
N ALA A 90 1.40 -2.12 -14.14
CA ALA A 90 2.72 -1.64 -14.55
C ALA A 90 2.99 -1.79 -16.07
N ASN A 91 2.29 -2.70 -16.74
CA ASN A 91 2.33 -2.91 -18.20
C ASN A 91 1.37 -2.00 -18.98
N GLY A 92 0.60 -1.14 -18.30
CA GLY A 92 -0.39 -0.25 -18.92
C GLY A 92 -1.78 -0.87 -19.09
N GLU A 93 -1.97 -2.15 -18.75
CA GLU A 93 -3.26 -2.81 -18.85
C GLU A 93 -4.26 -2.20 -17.85
N PRO A 94 -5.52 -1.93 -18.25
CA PRO A 94 -6.56 -1.51 -17.33
C PRO A 94 -6.74 -2.52 -16.20
N PHE A 95 -6.83 -2.02 -14.97
CA PHE A 95 -7.12 -2.82 -13.78
C PHE A 95 -8.42 -2.35 -13.15
N GLN A 96 -9.35 -3.28 -12.95
CA GLN A 96 -10.60 -2.99 -12.27
C GLN A 96 -10.37 -2.98 -10.76
N ILE A 97 -10.57 -1.82 -10.13
CA ILE A 97 -10.50 -1.71 -8.66
C ILE A 97 -11.58 -2.62 -8.04
N PRO A 98 -11.22 -3.54 -7.13
CA PRO A 98 -12.18 -4.41 -6.45
C PRO A 98 -13.29 -3.61 -5.76
N SER A 99 -14.52 -4.12 -5.77
CA SER A 99 -15.70 -3.42 -5.22
C SER A 99 -15.58 -3.13 -3.74
N GLY A 100 -14.85 -3.98 -3.02
CA GLY A 100 -14.58 -3.81 -1.60
C GLY A 100 -13.43 -2.85 -1.31
N SER A 101 -12.69 -2.38 -2.33
CA SER A 101 -11.52 -1.53 -2.15
C SER A 101 -11.80 -0.07 -2.50
N MET A 102 -11.25 0.83 -1.70
CA MET A 102 -11.23 2.27 -1.97
C MET A 102 -9.83 2.80 -1.65
N VAL A 103 -9.15 3.37 -2.65
CA VAL A 103 -7.85 4.00 -2.44
C VAL A 103 -8.04 5.51 -2.37
N MET A 104 -7.65 6.06 -1.23
CA MET A 104 -7.68 7.50 -0.96
C MET A 104 -6.26 8.01 -0.79
N SER A 105 -6.06 9.29 -1.09
CA SER A 105 -4.84 10.00 -0.70
C SER A 105 -5.15 11.46 -0.43
N ARG A 106 -4.27 12.17 0.28
CA ARG A 106 -4.28 13.63 0.29
C ARG A 106 -4.23 14.16 -1.14
N TYR A 107 -5.15 15.06 -1.49
CA TYR A 107 -5.12 15.71 -2.78
C TYR A 107 -4.04 16.80 -2.80
N THR A 108 -3.38 16.96 -3.94
CA THR A 108 -2.43 18.03 -4.19
C THR A 108 -2.75 18.59 -5.56
N PRO A 109 -3.08 19.88 -5.70
CA PRO A 109 -3.39 20.48 -6.98
C PRO A 109 -2.33 20.15 -8.04
N GLY A 110 -2.77 19.73 -9.23
CA GLY A 110 -1.89 19.30 -10.32
C GLY A 110 -1.34 17.87 -10.21
N LYS A 111 -1.54 17.17 -9.09
CA LYS A 111 -1.19 15.75 -8.96
C LYS A 111 -2.29 14.89 -9.60
N THR A 112 -2.02 14.43 -10.82
CA THR A 112 -2.95 13.61 -11.62
C THR A 112 -2.76 12.11 -11.46
N ARG A 113 -1.77 11.68 -10.68
CA ARG A 113 -1.42 10.27 -10.48
C ARG A 113 -1.05 9.92 -9.06
N HIS A 114 -1.39 8.71 -8.68
CA HIS A 114 -0.96 8.06 -7.45
C HIS A 114 -0.65 6.59 -7.72
N TYR A 115 -0.32 5.83 -6.69
CA TYR A 115 0.02 4.42 -6.84
C TYR A 115 -0.61 3.61 -5.72
N ALA A 116 -0.84 2.32 -5.97
CA ALA A 116 -1.21 1.37 -4.94
C ALA A 116 -0.47 0.05 -5.12
N LEU A 117 -0.24 -0.65 -4.02
CA LEU A 117 0.21 -2.04 -4.00
C LEU A 117 -1.00 -2.96 -3.97
N VAL A 118 -0.93 -4.03 -4.76
CA VAL A 118 -1.93 -5.12 -4.73
C VAL A 118 -1.46 -6.15 -3.73
N CYS A 119 -2.21 -6.27 -2.63
CA CYS A 119 -1.82 -7.04 -1.47
C CYS A 119 -2.75 -8.25 -1.32
N GLN A 120 -2.20 -9.39 -0.92
CA GLN A 120 -2.97 -10.62 -0.69
C GLN A 120 -2.61 -11.23 0.66
N SER A 121 -3.64 -11.70 1.36
CA SER A 121 -3.49 -12.53 2.56
C SER A 121 -4.63 -13.53 2.70
N GLN A 122 -4.27 -14.79 2.91
CA GLN A 122 -5.23 -15.85 3.26
C GLN A 122 -5.60 -15.82 4.74
N GLN A 123 -4.81 -15.12 5.57
CA GLN A 123 -5.04 -14.96 7.00
C GLN A 123 -5.65 -13.59 7.30
N PRO A 124 -6.42 -13.45 8.39
CA PRO A 124 -6.88 -12.15 8.86
C PRO A 124 -5.72 -11.17 9.06
N LEU A 125 -5.88 -9.93 8.63
CA LEU A 125 -4.91 -8.87 8.91
C LEU A 125 -4.98 -8.53 10.39
N ARG A 126 -3.89 -8.78 11.11
CA ARG A 126 -3.74 -8.53 12.55
C ARG A 126 -2.31 -8.13 12.84
N SER A 127 -2.15 -7.35 13.89
CA SER A 127 -0.84 -7.08 14.49
C SER A 127 -0.13 -8.38 14.85
N LEU A 128 1.17 -8.46 14.58
CA LEU A 128 2.00 -9.60 14.97
C LEU A 128 2.07 -9.67 16.49
N ALA A 129 1.76 -10.83 17.05
CA ALA A 129 1.86 -11.08 18.50
C ALA A 129 3.30 -10.93 19.02
N SER A 130 4.29 -11.20 18.17
CA SER A 130 5.70 -10.95 18.42
C SER A 130 6.27 -10.24 17.19
N PRO A 131 6.40 -8.90 17.23
CA PRO A 131 6.84 -8.15 16.06
C PRO A 131 8.29 -8.51 15.73
N GLU A 132 8.53 -8.78 14.45
CA GLU A 132 9.87 -8.79 13.89
C GLU A 132 10.37 -7.34 13.81
N TRP A 133 11.69 -7.15 13.82
CA TRP A 133 12.27 -5.81 13.80
C TRP A 133 13.20 -5.67 12.61
N VAL A 134 13.23 -4.47 12.05
CA VAL A 134 14.19 -4.12 11.01
C VAL A 134 14.88 -2.82 11.35
N SER A 135 16.20 -2.81 11.18
CA SER A 135 16.99 -1.61 11.31
C SER A 135 17.00 -0.85 9.99
N ILE A 136 16.58 0.42 10.00
CA ILE A 136 16.53 1.21 8.76
C ILE A 136 17.93 1.39 8.13
N GLY A 137 19.00 1.42 8.93
CA GLY A 137 20.36 1.52 8.40
C GLY A 137 20.87 0.21 7.79
N ALA A 138 20.19 -0.92 8.01
CA ALA A 138 20.43 -2.18 7.29
C ALA A 138 19.70 -2.24 5.95
N LEU A 139 18.71 -1.38 5.71
CA LEU A 139 17.92 -1.42 4.48
C LEU A 139 18.67 -0.75 3.32
N ARG A 140 18.72 -1.46 2.19
CA ARG A 140 19.24 -0.96 0.91
C ARG A 140 18.17 -1.09 -0.16
N ASN A 141 18.04 -0.08 -1.02
CA ASN A 141 17.19 -0.17 -2.20
C ASN A 141 17.69 -1.33 -3.08
N VAL A 142 16.84 -2.33 -3.34
CA VAL A 142 17.26 -3.59 -4.01
C VAL A 142 17.89 -3.33 -5.38
N LYS A 143 17.41 -2.30 -6.09
CA LYS A 143 17.83 -1.95 -7.45
C LYS A 143 19.18 -1.22 -7.50
N THR A 144 19.45 -0.34 -6.53
CA THR A 144 20.59 0.57 -6.58
C THR A 144 21.67 0.24 -5.55
N GLY A 145 21.35 -0.56 -4.54
CA GLY A 145 22.22 -0.80 -3.39
C GLY A 145 22.35 0.39 -2.44
N ASN A 146 21.72 1.54 -2.73
CA ASN A 146 21.81 2.73 -1.88
C ASN A 146 20.98 2.59 -0.60
N PRO A 147 21.39 3.22 0.52
CA PRO A 147 20.58 3.30 1.73
C PRO A 147 19.17 3.82 1.47
N VAL A 148 18.19 3.36 2.25
CA VAL A 148 16.83 3.90 2.19
C VAL A 148 16.82 5.31 2.80
N GLY A 149 16.36 6.28 2.01
CA GLY A 149 16.26 7.68 2.43
C GLY A 149 15.19 7.89 3.51
N SER A 150 15.41 8.87 4.39
CA SER A 150 14.49 9.20 5.50
C SER A 150 13.07 9.56 5.03
N SER A 151 12.93 10.10 3.82
CA SER A 151 11.66 10.45 3.17
C SER A 151 10.98 9.30 2.42
N GLN A 152 11.64 8.17 2.20
CA GLN A 152 11.05 7.05 1.47
C GLN A 152 10.07 6.28 2.36
N VAL A 153 8.78 6.54 2.20
CA VAL A 153 7.73 5.83 2.94
C VAL A 153 7.62 4.38 2.46
N THR A 154 7.67 4.15 1.15
CA THR A 154 7.62 2.80 0.55
C THR A 154 8.84 2.56 -0.33
N ALA A 155 9.51 1.42 -0.14
CA ALA A 155 10.67 1.02 -0.93
C ALA A 155 10.73 -0.51 -1.11
N VAL A 156 11.41 -0.95 -2.17
CA VAL A 156 11.77 -2.36 -2.35
C VAL A 156 13.22 -2.51 -1.91
N VAL A 157 13.44 -3.35 -0.91
CA VAL A 157 14.67 -3.37 -0.13
C VAL A 157 15.30 -4.74 -0.04
N SER A 158 16.60 -4.76 0.22
CA SER A 158 17.32 -5.91 0.76
C SER A 158 17.97 -5.54 2.11
N ILE A 159 18.21 -6.56 2.94
CA ILE A 159 18.89 -6.42 4.22
C ILE A 159 20.41 -6.56 4.00
N ASP A 160 21.17 -5.64 4.58
CA ASP A 160 22.62 -5.68 4.71
C ASP A 160 22.99 -6.06 6.16
N PRO A 161 23.33 -7.34 6.43
CA PRO A 161 23.56 -7.83 7.79
C PRO A 161 24.69 -7.10 8.53
N ALA A 162 25.68 -6.59 7.80
CA ALA A 162 26.80 -5.85 8.38
C ALA A 162 26.39 -4.48 8.99
N ARG A 163 25.11 -4.09 8.84
CA ARG A 163 24.58 -2.79 9.20
C ARG A 163 23.32 -2.89 10.08
N GLU A 164 23.00 -4.07 10.60
CA GLU A 164 21.84 -4.31 11.47
C GLU A 164 21.84 -3.43 12.72
N GLU A 165 23.00 -3.11 13.28
CA GLU A 165 23.11 -2.25 14.46
C GLU A 165 23.04 -0.74 14.14
N SER A 166 22.87 -0.35 12.87
CA SER A 166 22.93 1.05 12.45
C SER A 166 21.56 1.68 12.21
N GLY A 167 21.30 2.83 12.84
CA GLY A 167 20.07 3.60 12.61
C GLY A 167 18.89 3.18 13.48
N ALA A 168 17.70 3.70 13.14
CA ALA A 168 16.50 3.47 13.92
C ALA A 168 15.88 2.09 13.65
N ILE A 169 15.52 1.38 14.73
CA ILE A 169 14.84 0.07 14.68
C ILE A 169 13.33 0.27 14.53
N TYR A 170 12.72 -0.33 13.52
CA TYR A 170 11.29 -0.31 13.28
C TYR A 170 10.68 -1.70 13.54
N PRO A 171 9.57 -1.79 14.30
CA PRO A 171 8.82 -3.03 14.34
C PRO A 171 8.11 -3.25 13.01
N ILE A 172 7.97 -4.51 12.62
CA ILE A 172 7.01 -4.94 11.61
C ILE A 172 5.69 -5.20 12.35
N ALA A 173 4.71 -4.34 12.12
CA ALA A 173 3.39 -4.45 12.73
C ALA A 173 2.60 -5.61 12.12
N PHE A 174 2.65 -5.75 10.80
CA PHE A 174 2.09 -6.89 10.06
C PHE A 174 2.79 -7.01 8.70
N HIS A 175 2.56 -8.13 8.02
CA HIS A 175 3.07 -8.37 6.67
C HIS A 175 2.05 -9.15 5.84
N CYS A 176 2.13 -9.01 4.51
CA CYS A 176 1.33 -9.78 3.56
C CYS A 176 2.16 -10.09 2.30
N GLU A 177 1.55 -10.73 1.31
CA GLU A 177 2.18 -10.97 0.01
C GLU A 177 1.74 -9.90 -1.00
N LEU A 178 2.63 -9.51 -1.91
CA LEU A 178 2.25 -8.78 -3.11
C LEU A 178 1.70 -9.76 -4.14
N ALA A 179 0.50 -9.48 -4.65
CA ALA A 179 -0.14 -10.26 -5.69
C ALA A 179 -0.13 -9.49 -7.01
N ALA A 180 -0.15 -10.21 -8.15
CA ALA A 180 -0.19 -9.57 -9.46
C ALA A 180 -1.42 -8.64 -9.58
N PRO A 181 -1.32 -7.48 -10.26
CA PRO A 181 -0.16 -6.93 -10.97
C PRO A 181 0.88 -6.22 -10.10
N TYR A 182 0.86 -6.44 -8.77
CA TYR A 182 1.80 -5.96 -7.74
C TYR A 182 1.72 -4.48 -7.44
N VAL A 183 1.74 -3.64 -8.47
CA VAL A 183 1.63 -2.19 -8.37
C VAL A 183 0.69 -1.66 -9.44
N LEU A 184 -0.17 -0.75 -9.01
CA LEU A 184 -1.12 -0.04 -9.84
C LEU A 184 -0.70 1.42 -9.93
N LYS A 185 -0.82 1.98 -11.12
CA LYS A 185 -0.90 3.42 -11.33
C LYS A 185 -2.35 3.83 -11.23
N LEU A 186 -2.62 4.79 -10.35
CA LEU A 186 -3.95 5.32 -10.07
C LEU A 186 -4.15 6.67 -10.75
N GLU A 187 -5.31 6.85 -11.37
CA GLU A 187 -5.66 8.01 -12.18
C GLU A 187 -7.13 8.42 -11.95
N ALA A 188 -7.53 9.54 -12.56
CA ALA A 188 -8.86 10.13 -12.44
C ALA A 188 -9.30 10.33 -10.97
N PRO A 189 -8.63 11.25 -10.23
CA PRO A 189 -9.01 11.55 -8.86
C PRO A 189 -10.38 12.24 -8.83
N LEU A 190 -11.30 11.71 -8.04
CA LEU A 190 -12.45 12.46 -7.55
C LEU A 190 -12.02 13.23 -6.31
N VAL A 191 -12.07 14.56 -6.40
CA VAL A 191 -11.65 15.45 -5.31
C VAL A 191 -12.84 15.71 -4.39
N ILE A 192 -12.68 15.38 -3.11
CA ILE A 192 -13.76 15.36 -2.12
C ILE A 192 -13.28 16.08 -0.85
N SER A 193 -14.20 16.76 -0.16
CA SER A 193 -13.93 17.58 1.03
C SER A 193 -13.66 16.78 2.30
N ASP A 194 -14.24 15.60 2.44
CA ASP A 194 -14.13 14.79 3.66
C ASP A 194 -14.32 13.29 3.41
N VAL A 195 -13.90 12.46 4.37
CA VAL A 195 -13.94 10.99 4.29
C VAL A 195 -15.37 10.46 4.21
N ALA A 196 -16.33 11.06 4.92
CA ALA A 196 -17.71 10.58 4.93
C ALA A 196 -18.39 10.81 3.56
N MET A 197 -18.09 11.93 2.90
CA MET A 197 -18.50 12.17 1.52
C MET A 197 -17.81 11.20 0.58
N ALA A 198 -16.52 10.89 0.78
CA ALA A 198 -15.80 9.92 -0.03
C ALA A 198 -16.46 8.53 0.02
N GLU A 199 -16.84 8.05 1.21
CA GLU A 199 -17.54 6.76 1.36
C GLU A 199 -18.90 6.74 0.66
N ARG A 200 -19.68 7.83 0.75
CA ARG A 200 -20.97 7.95 0.07
C ARG A 200 -20.82 7.96 -1.45
N GLU A 201 -19.92 8.78 -1.97
CA GLU A 201 -19.69 8.88 -3.41
C GLU A 201 -19.08 7.60 -3.98
N TRP A 202 -18.16 6.96 -3.26
CA TRP A 202 -17.64 5.66 -3.65
C TRP A 202 -18.72 4.58 -3.67
N SER A 203 -19.64 4.59 -2.69
CA SER A 203 -20.76 3.65 -2.67
C SER A 203 -21.67 3.80 -3.89
N LYS A 204 -21.96 5.03 -4.32
CA LYS A 204 -22.72 5.32 -5.56
C LYS A 204 -21.94 4.92 -6.81
N TYR A 205 -20.68 5.30 -6.89
CA TYR A 205 -19.79 4.96 -8.00
C TYR A 205 -19.66 3.45 -8.18
N ARG A 206 -19.51 2.72 -7.06
CA ARG A 206 -19.49 1.26 -7.04
C ARG A 206 -20.80 0.69 -7.59
N ALA A 207 -21.95 1.17 -7.11
CA ALA A 207 -23.24 0.65 -7.54
C ALA A 207 -23.47 0.83 -9.05
N SER A 208 -23.00 1.94 -9.64
CA SER A 208 -23.15 2.19 -11.09
C SER A 208 -22.12 1.43 -11.94
N LYS A 209 -20.83 1.45 -11.56
CA LYS A 209 -19.75 0.89 -12.41
C LYS A 209 -19.53 -0.61 -12.26
N TRP A 210 -19.86 -1.22 -11.12
CA TRP A 210 -19.75 -2.68 -10.98
C TRP A 210 -20.87 -3.45 -11.70
N ALA A 211 -22.03 -2.83 -11.90
CA ALA A 211 -23.12 -3.41 -12.68
C ALA A 211 -22.73 -3.57 -14.17
N GLU A 212 -21.87 -2.68 -14.68
CA GLU A 212 -21.40 -2.64 -16.07
C GLU A 212 -20.14 -3.50 -16.33
N ALA A 213 -19.48 -3.99 -15.28
CA ALA A 213 -18.17 -4.64 -15.41
C ALA A 213 -18.27 -6.09 -15.94
N PRO A 214 -17.56 -6.44 -17.04
CA PRO A 214 -17.51 -7.79 -17.60
C PRO A 214 -17.04 -8.83 -16.57
N GLN A 215 -17.67 -10.01 -16.59
CA GLN A 215 -17.43 -11.10 -15.63
C GLN A 215 -15.98 -11.63 -15.66
N GLN A 216 -15.28 -11.48 -16.78
CA GLN A 216 -13.88 -11.90 -16.98
C GLN A 216 -12.86 -11.06 -16.21
N LEU A 217 -13.18 -9.80 -15.87
CA LEU A 217 -12.34 -8.93 -15.03
C LEU A 217 -12.53 -9.19 -13.53
N ARG A 218 -13.43 -10.11 -13.15
CA ARG A 218 -13.77 -10.44 -11.75
C ARG A 218 -12.90 -11.55 -11.16
N LEU A 219 -12.03 -12.18 -11.96
CA LEU A 219 -11.33 -13.44 -11.61
C LEU A 219 -9.80 -13.40 -11.80
N ALA A 220 -9.18 -12.23 -11.93
CA ALA A 220 -7.73 -12.11 -11.73
C ALA A 220 -7.43 -11.96 -10.22
N VAL A 221 -7.73 -13.01 -9.44
CA VAL A 221 -7.30 -13.19 -8.04
C VAL A 221 -6.67 -14.57 -7.91
#